data_AF-A0A9E0HAF2-F1
#
_entry.id   AF-A0A9E0HAF2-F1
#
_cell.length_a   1.000
_cell.length_b   1.000
_cell.length_c   1.000
_cell.angle_alpha   90.00
_cell.angle_beta   90.00
_cell.angle_gamma   90.00
#
_symmetry.space_group_name_H-M   'P 1'
#
loop_
_entity.id
_entity.type
_entity.pdbx_description
1 polymer ?
#
loop_
_entity_poly.entity_id
_entity_poly.type
_entity_poly.pdbx_seq_one_letter_code
_entity_poly.pdbx_strand_id
1 'polypeptide(L)'
;MTSGPMWAAIAALQLFAALSILDGMYVHLWRLRLPARPASYREHLWHTARAGLFAPVVAIVFAVPSAGVLLWLGVALAAVDQVLGFLDARDERDSRADLGGLGRGEYVLHLALAGLHTAALALALAARPADAWDRSAPLVMADAPVLAGWLVGPLAGGVAVFALHVALAWRYRPGRTRPMGATA
;
A
#
# COMPACT_ATOMS: atom_id res chain seq x y z
N MET A 1 18.56 -10.96 18.48
CA MET A 1 17.24 -11.46 18.92
C MET A 1 16.17 -10.75 18.11
N THR A 2 15.39 -11.42 17.27
CA THR A 2 14.20 -10.79 16.67
C THR A 2 13.19 -10.53 17.78
N SER A 3 12.95 -9.25 18.05
CA SER A 3 12.07 -8.81 19.12
C SER A 3 10.63 -9.23 18.79
N GLY A 4 9.85 -9.64 19.80
CA GLY A 4 8.42 -9.97 19.65
C GLY A 4 7.60 -8.94 18.83
N PRO A 5 7.87 -7.62 18.94
CA PRO A 5 7.27 -6.60 18.09
C PRO A 5 7.45 -6.81 16.57
N MET A 6 8.61 -7.30 16.11
CA MET A 6 8.83 -7.53 14.67
C MET A 6 7.95 -8.66 14.13
N TRP A 7 7.76 -9.73 14.89
CA TRP A 7 6.85 -10.81 14.49
C TRP A 7 5.38 -10.35 14.44
N ALA A 8 4.97 -9.54 15.41
CA ALA A 8 3.65 -8.92 15.40
C ALA A 8 3.47 -7.98 14.19
N ALA A 9 4.51 -7.21 13.85
CA ALA A 9 4.54 -6.35 12.67
C ALA A 9 4.34 -7.14 11.38
N ILE A 10 5.06 -8.26 11.22
CA ILE A 10 4.91 -9.15 10.06
C ILE A 10 3.51 -9.76 10.02
N ALA A 11 2.98 -10.25 11.14
CA ALA A 11 1.63 -10.80 11.18
C ALA A 11 0.58 -9.76 10.74
N ALA A 12 0.69 -8.53 11.22
CA ALA A 12 -0.17 -7.42 10.80
C ALA A 12 -0.01 -7.10 9.30
N LEU A 13 1.23 -7.10 8.78
CA LEU A 13 1.51 -6.91 7.35
C LEU A 13 0.91 -8.03 6.48
N GLN A 14 0.99 -9.29 6.92
CA GLN A 14 0.41 -10.42 6.19
C GLN A 14 -1.12 -10.29 6.12
N LEU A 15 -1.76 -9.94 7.23
CA LEU A 15 -3.21 -9.75 7.27
C LEU A 15 -3.63 -8.54 6.43
N PHE A 16 -2.88 -7.43 6.50
CA PHE A 16 -3.06 -6.28 5.62
C PHE A 16 -2.96 -6.71 4.14
N ALA A 17 -1.90 -7.40 3.75
CA ALA A 17 -1.70 -7.83 2.36
C ALA A 17 -2.84 -8.73 1.85
N ALA A 18 -3.34 -9.64 2.69
CA ALA A 18 -4.48 -10.49 2.35
C ALA A 18 -5.78 -9.69 2.16
N LEU A 19 -6.07 -8.76 3.06
CA LEU A 19 -7.26 -7.90 2.95
C LEU A 19 -7.13 -6.89 1.79
N SER A 20 -5.93 -6.42 1.47
CA SER A 20 -5.68 -5.52 0.33
C SER A 20 -5.97 -6.20 -1.01
N ILE A 21 -5.90 -7.53 -1.09
CA ILE A 21 -6.36 -8.28 -2.26
C ILE A 21 -7.89 -8.23 -2.35
N LEU A 22 -8.61 -8.42 -1.24
CA LEU A 22 -10.06 -8.30 -1.21
C LEU A 22 -10.50 -6.89 -1.63
N ASP A 23 -9.85 -5.87 -1.09
CA ASP A 23 -10.14 -4.48 -1.40
C ASP A 23 -9.81 -4.13 -2.86
N GLY A 24 -8.52 -4.22 -3.22
CA GLY A 24 -8.05 -3.85 -4.54
C GLY A 24 -8.62 -4.73 -5.64
N MET A 25 -8.57 -6.06 -5.53
CA MET A 25 -8.96 -6.93 -6.65
C MET A 25 -10.47 -7.18 -6.70
N TYR A 26 -11.09 -7.48 -5.57
CA TYR A 26 -12.50 -7.84 -5.55
C TYR A 26 -13.41 -6.59 -5.49
N VAL A 27 -13.21 -5.68 -4.54
CA VAL A 27 -14.07 -4.50 -4.41
C VAL A 27 -13.80 -3.52 -5.56
N HIS A 28 -12.57 -3.03 -5.70
CA HIS A 28 -12.25 -1.95 -6.64
C HIS A 28 -12.28 -2.41 -8.10
N LEU A 29 -11.60 -3.52 -8.43
CA LEU A 29 -11.47 -3.95 -9.83
C LEU A 29 -12.66 -4.76 -10.34
N TRP A 30 -13.12 -5.77 -9.59
CA TRP A 30 -14.16 -6.68 -10.07
C TRP A 30 -15.59 -6.17 -9.83
N ARG A 31 -15.95 -5.87 -8.57
CA ARG A 31 -17.32 -5.52 -8.18
C ARG A 31 -17.70 -4.11 -8.63
N LEU A 32 -16.91 -3.11 -8.27
CA LEU A 32 -17.22 -1.70 -8.54
C LEU A 32 -16.67 -1.22 -9.89
N ARG A 33 -15.66 -1.92 -10.43
CA ARG A 33 -14.99 -1.59 -11.69
C ARG A 33 -14.50 -0.14 -11.72
N LEU A 34 -13.98 0.34 -10.59
CA LEU A 34 -13.58 1.74 -10.39
C LEU A 34 -12.65 2.28 -11.48
N PRO A 35 -11.65 1.55 -12.00
CA PRO A 35 -10.79 2.11 -13.04
C PRO A 35 -11.56 2.51 -14.31
N ALA A 36 -12.69 1.86 -14.61
CA ALA A 36 -13.50 2.17 -15.78
C ALA A 36 -14.42 3.38 -15.57
N ARG A 37 -14.49 3.93 -14.36
CA ARG A 37 -15.37 5.05 -14.00
C ARG A 37 -14.56 6.35 -13.99
N PRO A 38 -14.93 7.37 -14.80
CA PRO A 38 -14.21 8.64 -14.82
C PRO A 38 -14.15 9.33 -13.45
N ALA A 39 -15.21 9.23 -12.65
CA ALA A 39 -15.28 9.80 -11.29
C ALA A 39 -14.25 9.21 -10.33
N SER A 40 -13.82 7.95 -10.55
CA SER A 40 -12.88 7.24 -9.69
C SER A 40 -11.43 7.30 -10.22
N TYR A 41 -11.17 8.03 -11.31
CA TYR A 41 -9.84 8.01 -11.93
C TYR A 41 -8.75 8.58 -11.01
N ARG A 42 -9.02 9.68 -10.31
CA ARG A 42 -8.04 10.31 -9.41
C ARG A 42 -7.70 9.41 -8.22
N GLU A 43 -8.71 8.79 -7.63
CA GLU A 43 -8.54 7.77 -6.59
C GLU A 43 -7.72 6.58 -7.11
N HIS A 44 -8.02 6.06 -8.30
CA HIS A 44 -7.24 4.97 -8.89
C HIS A 44 -5.77 5.33 -9.03
N LEU A 45 -5.43 6.61 -9.30
CA LEU A 45 -4.04 7.08 -9.31
C LEU A 45 -3.41 7.08 -7.90
N TRP A 46 -4.14 7.51 -6.86
CA TRP A 46 -3.65 7.40 -5.48
C TRP A 46 -3.39 5.95 -5.10
N HIS A 47 -4.34 5.07 -5.37
CA HIS A 47 -4.21 3.62 -5.13
C HIS A 47 -3.03 3.01 -5.92
N THR A 48 -2.83 3.44 -7.18
CA THR A 48 -1.68 3.01 -8.00
C THR A 48 -0.35 3.46 -7.38
N ALA A 49 -0.26 4.72 -6.93
CA ALA A 49 0.94 5.26 -6.31
C ALA A 49 1.27 4.53 -5.00
N ARG A 50 0.27 4.24 -4.17
CA ARG A 50 0.43 3.44 -2.95
C ARG A 50 0.90 2.02 -3.24
N ALA A 51 0.32 1.35 -4.22
CA ALA A 51 0.79 0.03 -4.67
C ALA A 51 2.27 0.06 -5.12
N GLY A 52 2.72 1.16 -5.74
CA GLY A 52 4.12 1.36 -6.10
C GLY A 52 5.04 1.59 -4.90
N LEU A 53 4.56 2.23 -3.83
CA LEU A 53 5.32 2.43 -2.58
C LEU A 53 5.38 1.19 -1.70
N PHE A 54 4.41 0.28 -1.83
CA PHE A 54 4.33 -0.90 -0.97
C PHE A 54 5.62 -1.74 -0.99
N ALA A 55 6.11 -2.12 -2.17
CA ALA A 55 7.31 -2.95 -2.29
C ALA A 55 8.58 -2.32 -1.67
N PRO A 56 8.96 -1.06 -1.97
CA PRO A 56 10.12 -0.45 -1.35
C PRO A 56 9.95 -0.22 0.16
N VAL A 57 8.75 0.11 0.65
CA VAL A 57 8.48 0.21 2.09
C VAL A 57 8.66 -1.15 2.77
N VAL A 58 8.07 -2.22 2.23
CA VAL A 58 8.24 -3.58 2.78
C VAL A 58 9.70 -4.00 2.77
N ALA A 59 10.42 -3.77 1.66
CA ALA A 59 11.82 -4.13 1.54
C ALA A 59 12.67 -3.43 2.60
N ILE A 60 12.54 -2.11 2.76
CA ILE A 60 13.39 -1.31 3.65
C ILE A 60 12.99 -1.50 5.12
N VAL A 61 11.68 -1.48 5.43
CA VAL A 61 11.18 -1.44 6.80
C VAL A 61 11.03 -2.84 7.41
N PHE A 62 10.84 -3.88 6.60
CA PHE A 62 10.57 -5.24 7.11
C PHE A 62 11.61 -6.27 6.67
N ALA A 63 12.09 -6.21 5.41
CA ALA A 63 12.92 -7.29 4.86
C ALA A 63 14.40 -7.18 5.23
N VAL A 64 14.92 -5.96 5.32
CA VAL A 64 16.31 -5.73 5.70
C VAL A 64 16.44 -5.15 7.11
N PRO A 65 17.53 -5.46 7.82
CA PRO A 65 17.86 -4.80 9.05
C PRO A 65 18.41 -3.37 8.80
N SER A 66 17.58 -2.51 8.19
CA SER A 66 17.92 -1.14 7.87
C SER A 66 18.27 -0.31 9.11
N ALA A 67 19.24 0.57 8.92
CA ALA A 67 19.74 1.55 9.89
C ALA A 67 20.19 2.82 9.15
N GLY A 68 20.51 3.86 9.92
CA GLY A 68 21.00 5.13 9.42
C GLY A 68 20.10 5.75 8.37
N VAL A 69 20.70 6.30 7.32
CA VAL A 69 19.95 6.98 6.26
C VAL A 69 18.98 6.07 5.50
N LEU A 70 19.24 4.76 5.44
CA LEU A 70 18.32 3.81 4.79
C LEU A 70 17.03 3.63 5.62
N LEU A 71 17.14 3.54 6.95
CA LEU A 71 15.97 3.49 7.83
C LEU A 71 15.13 4.76 7.70
N TRP A 72 15.78 5.93 7.69
CA TRP A 72 15.10 7.22 7.51
C TRP A 72 14.42 7.34 6.13
N LEU A 73 15.01 6.79 5.07
CA LEU A 73 14.35 6.67 3.77
C LEU A 73 13.08 5.80 3.87
N GLY A 74 13.15 4.67 4.56
CA GLY A 74 11.99 3.82 4.82
C GLY A 74 10.86 4.56 5.55
N VAL A 75 11.20 5.36 6.57
CA VAL A 75 10.26 6.22 7.29
C VAL A 75 9.64 7.26 6.37
N ALA A 76 10.44 7.94 5.55
CA ALA A 76 9.94 8.94 4.61
C ALA A 76 8.97 8.34 3.59
N LEU A 77 9.30 7.18 3.01
CA LEU A 77 8.42 6.47 2.07
C LEU A 77 7.11 6.02 2.74
N ALA A 78 7.19 5.51 3.96
CA ALA A 78 6.00 5.14 4.73
C ALA A 78 5.12 6.36 5.05
N ALA A 79 5.73 7.50 5.40
CA ALA A 79 4.98 8.74 5.62
C ALA A 79 4.27 9.23 4.35
N VAL A 80 4.95 9.16 3.20
CA VAL A 80 4.32 9.48 1.90
C VAL A 80 3.17 8.53 1.62
N ASP A 81 3.31 7.22 1.84
CA ASP A 81 2.21 6.27 1.65
C ASP A 81 1.00 6.60 2.52
N GLN A 82 1.20 6.96 3.78
CA GLN A 82 0.11 7.36 4.67
C GLN A 82 -0.59 8.64 4.20
N VAL A 83 0.16 9.64 3.70
CA VAL A 83 -0.43 10.83 3.08
C VAL A 83 -1.27 10.46 1.86
N LEU A 84 -0.77 9.59 0.99
CA LEU A 84 -1.54 9.10 -0.16
C LEU A 84 -2.80 8.35 0.28
N GLY A 85 -2.74 7.56 1.35
CA GLY A 85 -3.90 6.89 1.94
C GLY A 85 -4.98 7.87 2.42
N PHE A 86 -4.59 9.02 2.98
CA PHE A 86 -5.55 10.07 3.32
C PHE A 86 -6.16 10.73 2.09
N LEU A 87 -5.37 10.99 1.04
CA LEU A 87 -5.87 11.57 -0.21
C LEU A 87 -6.84 10.63 -0.93
N ASP A 88 -6.53 9.34 -0.93
CA ASP A 88 -7.38 8.25 -1.41
C ASP A 88 -8.74 8.29 -0.68
N ALA A 89 -8.73 8.17 0.65
CA ALA A 89 -9.92 8.20 1.49
C ALA A 89 -10.76 9.48 1.33
N ARG A 90 -10.10 10.63 1.14
CA ARG A 90 -10.77 11.91 0.91
C ARG A 90 -11.57 11.92 -0.39
N ASP A 91 -11.06 11.26 -1.42
CA ASP A 91 -11.66 11.24 -2.75
C ASP A 91 -12.72 10.13 -2.91
N GLU A 92 -12.78 9.16 -1.99
CA GLU A 92 -13.72 8.03 -2.05
C GLU A 92 -15.20 8.46 -2.12
N ARG A 93 -15.56 9.52 -1.38
CA ARG A 93 -16.94 10.04 -1.38
C ARG A 93 -17.37 10.45 -2.78
N ASP A 94 -16.50 11.16 -3.48
CA ASP A 94 -16.81 11.69 -4.81
C ASP A 94 -16.84 10.57 -5.85
N SER A 95 -15.97 9.57 -5.71
CA SER A 95 -15.89 8.45 -6.65
C SER A 95 -17.01 7.42 -6.51
N ARG A 96 -17.72 7.39 -5.37
CA ARG A 96 -18.95 6.59 -5.15
C ARG A 96 -20.24 7.41 -5.21
N ALA A 97 -20.18 8.70 -5.56
CA ALA A 97 -21.37 9.58 -5.51
C ALA A 97 -22.54 9.04 -6.35
N ASP A 98 -22.25 8.47 -7.52
CA ASP A 98 -23.22 7.86 -8.42
C ASP A 98 -23.51 6.37 -8.14
N LEU A 99 -22.92 5.82 -7.07
CA LEU A 99 -23.16 4.47 -6.54
C LEU A 99 -24.00 4.47 -5.26
N GLY A 100 -24.51 5.63 -4.84
CA GLY A 100 -25.22 5.79 -3.56
C GLY A 100 -24.29 6.03 -2.37
N GLY A 101 -23.03 6.36 -2.62
CA GLY A 101 -22.02 6.61 -1.61
C GLY A 101 -21.21 5.37 -1.21
N LEU A 102 -20.29 5.55 -0.26
CA LEU A 102 -19.41 4.49 0.22
C LEU A 102 -20.20 3.42 0.97
N GLY A 103 -20.04 2.15 0.57
CA GLY A 103 -20.71 1.03 1.22
C GLY A 103 -20.21 0.83 2.65
N ARG A 104 -21.10 0.46 3.60
CA ARG A 104 -20.69 0.19 4.99
C ARG A 104 -19.59 -0.87 5.12
N GLY A 105 -19.67 -1.93 4.31
CA GLY A 105 -18.66 -3.00 4.31
C GLY A 105 -17.31 -2.53 3.77
N GLU A 106 -17.31 -1.68 2.74
CA GLU A 106 -16.12 -1.05 2.19
C GLU A 106 -15.47 -0.12 3.22
N TYR A 107 -16.27 0.72 3.90
CA TYR A 107 -15.79 1.57 4.99
C TYR A 107 -15.12 0.79 6.14
N VAL A 108 -15.74 -0.31 6.59
CA VAL A 108 -15.15 -1.17 7.64
C VAL A 108 -13.85 -1.83 7.16
N LEU A 109 -13.81 -2.27 5.90
CA LEU A 109 -12.62 -2.86 5.31
C LEU A 109 -11.47 -1.83 5.24
N HIS A 110 -11.76 -0.60 4.80
CA HIS A 110 -10.77 0.48 4.74
C HIS A 110 -10.22 0.83 6.12
N LEU A 111 -11.09 0.90 7.14
CA LEU A 111 -10.67 1.15 8.52
C LEU A 111 -9.77 0.02 9.04
N ALA A 112 -10.12 -1.24 8.77
CA ALA A 112 -9.29 -2.39 9.14
C ALA A 112 -7.93 -2.36 8.44
N LEU A 113 -7.91 -2.07 7.13
CA LEU A 113 -6.67 -1.94 6.34
C LEU A 113 -5.77 -0.83 6.85
N ALA A 114 -6.32 0.37 7.07
CA ALA A 114 -5.57 1.51 7.60
C ALA A 114 -5.01 1.21 9.00
N GLY A 115 -5.81 0.56 9.86
CA GLY A 115 -5.38 0.14 11.20
C GLY A 115 -4.25 -0.88 11.16
N LEU A 116 -4.39 -1.94 10.36
CA LEU A 116 -3.37 -2.99 10.23
C LEU A 116 -2.08 -2.46 9.63
N HIS A 117 -2.16 -1.63 8.59
CA HIS A 117 -0.98 -1.04 7.95
C HIS A 117 -0.21 -0.15 8.93
N THR A 118 -0.93 0.72 9.64
CA THR A 118 -0.34 1.63 10.64
C THR A 118 0.28 0.83 11.79
N ALA A 119 -0.41 -0.21 12.29
CA ALA A 119 0.12 -1.07 13.34
C ALA A 119 1.38 -1.81 12.88
N ALA A 120 1.39 -2.36 11.66
CA ALA A 120 2.56 -3.05 11.10
C ALA A 120 3.77 -2.12 11.03
N LEU A 121 3.61 -0.91 10.49
CA LEU A 121 4.68 0.08 10.41
C LEU A 121 5.19 0.51 11.79
N ALA A 122 4.27 0.85 12.70
CA ALA A 122 4.64 1.30 14.04
C ALA A 122 5.41 0.22 14.81
N LEU A 123 4.97 -1.04 14.75
CA LEU A 123 5.63 -2.16 15.40
C LEU A 123 7.00 -2.46 14.76
N ALA A 124 7.11 -2.43 13.43
CA ALA A 124 8.37 -2.67 12.72
C ALA A 124 9.42 -1.60 13.03
N LEU A 125 9.01 -0.33 13.10
CA LEU A 125 9.89 0.78 13.45
C LEU A 125 10.26 0.74 14.94
N ALA A 126 9.31 0.47 15.84
CA ALA A 126 9.58 0.31 17.27
C ALA A 126 10.48 -0.88 17.60
N ALA A 127 10.50 -1.90 16.72
CA ALA A 127 11.40 -3.05 16.85
C ALA A 127 12.87 -2.73 16.54
N ARG A 128 13.18 -1.55 15.96
CA ARG A 128 14.55 -1.15 15.61
C ARG A 128 15.36 -0.83 16.88
N PRO A 129 16.62 -1.29 16.98
CA PRO A 129 17.47 -0.94 18.10
C PRO A 129 17.80 0.56 18.06
N ALA A 130 18.10 1.16 19.21
CA ALA A 130 18.24 2.61 19.34
C ALA A 130 19.37 3.20 18.46
N ASP A 131 20.46 2.46 18.32
CA ASP A 131 21.62 2.82 17.48
C ASP A 131 21.31 2.82 15.98
N ALA A 132 20.34 2.03 15.51
CA ALA A 132 19.91 2.04 14.11
C ALA A 132 19.34 3.40 13.66
N TRP A 133 18.92 4.25 14.59
CA TRP A 133 18.35 5.57 14.30
C TRP A 133 19.39 6.67 14.10
N ASP A 134 20.65 6.43 14.48
CA ASP A 134 21.75 7.37 14.23
C ASP A 134 21.99 7.47 12.72
N ARG A 135 21.96 8.68 12.16
CA ARG A 135 22.18 8.91 10.72
C ARG A 135 23.57 8.47 10.24
N SER A 136 24.54 8.40 11.14
CA SER A 136 25.91 7.93 10.87
C SER A 136 26.06 6.41 10.96
N ALA A 137 25.03 5.69 11.43
CA ALA A 137 25.02 4.23 11.44
C ALA A 137 25.15 3.66 10.01
N PRO A 138 25.67 2.42 9.85
CA PRO A 138 25.67 1.75 8.56
C PRO A 138 24.25 1.60 8.00
N LEU A 139 24.12 1.43 6.68
CA LEU A 139 22.81 1.29 6.04
C LEU A 139 22.06 0.02 6.49
N VAL A 140 22.81 -1.03 6.84
CA VAL A 140 22.30 -2.35 7.21
C VAL A 140 23.11 -2.88 8.39
N MET A 141 22.43 -3.38 9.43
CA MET A 141 23.08 -4.01 10.57
C MET A 141 23.33 -5.50 10.33
N ALA A 142 24.52 -6.00 10.65
CA ALA A 142 24.97 -7.35 10.32
C ALA A 142 24.25 -8.48 11.10
N ASP A 143 23.76 -8.20 12.32
CA ASP A 143 23.37 -9.23 13.29
C ASP A 143 21.85 -9.44 13.44
N ALA A 144 21.06 -8.90 12.54
CA ALA A 144 19.60 -8.99 12.61
C ALA A 144 19.04 -10.02 11.61
N PRO A 145 18.14 -10.92 12.05
CA PRO A 145 17.60 -11.97 11.19
C PRO A 145 16.92 -11.41 9.95
N VAL A 146 17.26 -11.98 8.80
CA VAL A 146 16.57 -11.71 7.54
C VAL A 146 15.27 -12.50 7.53
N LEU A 147 14.14 -11.80 7.63
CA LEU A 147 12.79 -12.40 7.63
C LEU A 147 12.23 -12.57 6.20
N ALA A 148 13.11 -12.62 5.21
CA ALA A 148 12.78 -12.55 3.79
C ALA A 148 11.76 -13.59 3.32
N GLY A 149 11.78 -14.81 3.89
CA GLY A 149 10.86 -15.88 3.49
C GLY A 149 9.37 -15.52 3.63
N TRP A 150 9.00 -14.84 4.71
CA TRP A 150 7.60 -14.43 4.96
C TRP A 150 7.16 -13.28 4.07
N LEU A 151 8.10 -12.55 3.48
CA LEU A 151 7.84 -11.33 2.72
C LEU A 151 7.83 -11.57 1.21
N VAL A 152 8.23 -12.76 0.73
CA VAL A 152 8.20 -13.10 -0.71
C VAL A 152 6.80 -12.93 -1.29
N GLY A 153 5.77 -13.46 -0.62
CA GLY A 153 4.38 -13.38 -1.04
C GLY A 153 3.89 -11.94 -1.18
N PRO A 154 3.93 -11.12 -0.11
CA PRO A 154 3.57 -9.71 -0.19
C PRO A 154 4.36 -8.94 -1.24
N LEU A 155 5.69 -9.11 -1.32
CA LEU A 155 6.52 -8.38 -2.28
C LEU A 155 6.13 -8.73 -3.73
N ALA A 156 6.02 -10.02 -4.06
CA ALA A 156 5.62 -10.46 -5.39
C ALA A 156 4.20 -10.02 -5.73
N GLY A 157 3.26 -10.17 -4.79
CA GLY A 157 1.87 -9.73 -4.93
C GLY A 157 1.77 -8.21 -5.13
N GLY A 158 2.50 -7.43 -4.34
CA GLY A 158 2.54 -5.97 -4.45
C GLY A 158 3.05 -5.48 -5.80
N VAL A 159 4.15 -6.06 -6.30
CA VAL A 159 4.66 -5.76 -7.65
C VAL A 159 3.64 -6.11 -8.73
N ALA A 160 2.98 -7.27 -8.63
CA ALA A 160 1.97 -7.68 -9.59
C ALA A 160 0.74 -6.74 -9.58
N VAL A 161 0.25 -6.39 -8.38
CA VAL A 161 -0.88 -5.47 -8.21
C VAL A 161 -0.54 -4.07 -8.72
N PHE A 162 0.68 -3.57 -8.45
CA PHE A 162 1.15 -2.30 -8.99
C PHE A 162 1.16 -2.28 -10.52
N ALA A 163 1.76 -3.31 -11.14
CA ALA A 163 1.80 -3.42 -12.60
C ALA A 163 0.39 -3.46 -13.21
N LEU A 164 -0.53 -4.21 -12.60
CA LEU A 164 -1.93 -4.25 -13.00
C LEU A 164 -2.59 -2.87 -12.90
N HIS A 165 -2.40 -2.16 -11.78
CA HIS A 165 -2.98 -0.84 -11.57
C HIS A 165 -2.45 0.20 -12.58
N VAL A 166 -1.15 0.17 -12.88
CA VAL A 166 -0.54 1.00 -13.94
C VAL A 166 -1.17 0.70 -15.30
N ALA A 167 -1.32 -0.57 -15.66
CA ALA A 167 -1.94 -0.97 -16.92
C ALA A 167 -3.39 -0.47 -17.03
N LEU A 168 -4.16 -0.53 -15.93
CA LEU A 168 -5.54 -0.06 -15.87
C LEU A 168 -5.62 1.47 -15.88
N ALA A 169 -4.74 2.18 -15.17
CA ALA A 169 -4.64 3.63 -15.17
C ALA A 169 -4.33 4.17 -16.58
N TRP A 170 -3.49 3.45 -17.32
CA TRP A 170 -3.18 3.76 -18.72
C TRP A 170 -4.38 3.49 -19.63
N ARG A 171 -5.02 2.31 -19.49
CA ARG A 171 -6.15 1.89 -20.31
C ARG A 171 -7.35 2.83 -20.20
N TYR A 172 -7.70 3.25 -18.99
CA TYR A 172 -8.90 4.03 -18.71
C TYR A 172 -8.61 5.53 -18.47
N ARG A 173 -7.45 6.01 -18.93
CA ARG A 173 -7.11 7.43 -18.87
C ARG A 173 -8.22 8.28 -19.52
N PRO A 174 -8.73 9.33 -18.83
CA PRO A 174 -9.69 10.27 -19.41
C PRO A 174 -9.19 10.81 -20.75
N GLY A 175 -10.08 10.79 -21.76
CA GLY A 175 -9.75 11.22 -23.13
C GLY A 175 -9.15 10.13 -24.04
N ARG A 176 -8.82 8.93 -23.54
CA ARG A 176 -8.33 7.81 -24.37
C ARG A 176 -9.45 6.89 -24.88
N THR A 177 -10.52 6.73 -24.10
CA THR A 177 -11.70 5.97 -24.53
C THR A 177 -12.60 6.88 -25.37
N ARG A 178 -12.62 6.66 -26.69
CA ARG A 178 -13.65 7.26 -27.58
C ARG A 178 -15.04 6.93 -27.03
N PRO A 179 -16.02 7.85 -27.11
CA PRO A 179 -17.40 7.47 -26.90
C PRO A 179 -17.74 6.36 -27.90
N MET A 180 -18.12 5.18 -27.40
CA MET A 180 -18.78 4.18 -28.24
C MET A 180 -20.13 4.77 -28.64
N GLY A 181 -20.20 5.37 -29.83
CA GLY A 181 -21.42 6.00 -30.33
C GLY A 181 -21.24 7.17 -31.31
N ALA A 182 -20.02 7.65 -31.58
CA ALA A 182 -19.82 8.59 -32.67
C ALA A 182 -19.71 7.84 -34.01
N THR A 183 -20.85 7.35 -34.51
CA THR A 183 -21.01 7.04 -35.94
C THR A 183 -21.14 8.35 -36.71
N ALA A 184 -20.29 8.53 -37.72
CA ALA A 184 -20.41 9.57 -38.74
C ALA A 184 -21.58 9.26 -39.69
#